data_AF-A0A239JB06-F1
#
_entry.id   AF-A0A239JB06-F1
#
_cell.length_a   1.000
_cell.length_b   1.000
_cell.length_c   1.000
_cell.angle_alpha   90.00
_cell.angle_beta   90.00
_cell.angle_gamma   90.00
#
_symmetry.space_group_name_H-M   'P 1'
#
loop_
_entity.id
_entity.type
_entity.pdbx_description
1 polymer ?
#
loop_
_entity_poly.entity_id
_entity_poly.type
_entity_poly.pdbx_seq_one_letter_code
_entity_poly.pdbx_strand_id
1 'polypeptide(L)'
;MQRLELNWIGKSNRPLLEPRILLEDSEKSYHAAVRYGETDQFDNSLIYGDNLLALKALEFQYSGKIKCVFIDPPYNTGSAFAQYDDGLEHSIWLGLMRDRLEIIRSLLSEDGSLWISIDDNEAHYLKVICDEIFGRTNFVANVVWQKKYTIANDAKWLSENHDHILVYAKEKEQWRPNKMPRTEEMNARYKNPDKHPKGPWKATPLHAKSGSENNRNFSFTFRNGVKWSPPAGTFPRFSEDTLRRLDTGNEIWFGKDGTAAPSRKTFLSELSDEGTPCPTIWLHTDVGNNHEAREEVKAFNPTNPFDTPKPERLLQRIVHLATNPGDLVLDSFAGSGTTGAVAHKMGRRWIMVELGEHCHTHVIPRLKKVIDGTDRGGITETANWQGGGGFRYYRLAPSLIVNDRWGNPVINPEYNSAQLAEAIAKLEGFSYAPSEVNWWEHGRSSERDFIYVTTQNLSSQQIQALFDEVGSERSLLVCCAAFHGITAEEASVRWPNLTVKKIPKMVLARCEWGHDDYSLNVANLPMAQLEKHAPAANSAALKSKKSVRASAGQGGLFEENEE
;
A
#
# COMPACT_ATOMS: atom_id res chain seq x y z
N MET A 1 2.08 10.43 -29.50
CA MET A 1 2.10 10.97 -28.12
C MET A 1 3.51 10.79 -27.59
N GLN A 2 4.21 11.86 -27.22
CA GLN A 2 5.47 11.74 -26.48
C GLN A 2 5.14 11.41 -25.03
N ARG A 3 5.55 10.23 -24.55
CA ARG A 3 5.36 9.79 -23.16
C ARG A 3 6.57 10.27 -22.35
N LEU A 4 6.32 11.06 -21.29
CA LEU A 4 7.36 11.44 -20.33
C LEU A 4 7.73 10.18 -19.51
N GLU A 5 9.02 9.86 -19.43
CA GLU A 5 9.51 8.67 -18.74
C GLU A 5 10.73 9.01 -17.88
N LEU A 6 10.75 8.51 -16.63
CA LEU A 6 11.94 8.53 -15.78
C LEU A 6 12.80 7.30 -16.11
N ASN A 7 14.08 7.48 -16.38
CA ASN A 7 14.99 6.38 -16.71
C ASN A 7 16.15 6.32 -15.70
N TRP A 8 16.62 5.10 -15.40
CA TRP A 8 17.74 4.82 -14.50
C TRP A 8 18.44 3.50 -14.89
N ILE A 9 19.68 3.32 -14.42
CA ILE A 9 20.46 2.10 -14.69
C ILE A 9 19.72 0.90 -14.08
N GLY A 10 19.54 -0.17 -14.86
CA GLY A 10 18.80 -1.35 -14.41
C GLY A 10 17.28 -1.22 -14.46
N LYS A 11 16.71 -0.10 -14.96
CA LYS A 11 15.25 0.03 -15.12
C LYS A 11 14.64 -1.10 -15.95
N SER A 12 15.33 -1.62 -16.95
CA SER A 12 14.81 -2.73 -17.78
C SER A 12 15.00 -4.11 -17.16
N ASN A 13 15.77 -4.23 -16.08
CA ASN A 13 15.92 -5.49 -15.37
C ASN A 13 14.65 -5.78 -14.57
N ARG A 14 13.98 -6.89 -14.89
CA ARG A 14 12.72 -7.33 -14.27
C ARG A 14 12.94 -8.75 -13.74
N PRO A 15 13.03 -8.94 -12.41
CA PRO A 15 13.24 -10.27 -11.85
C PRO A 15 12.01 -11.14 -12.12
N LEU A 16 12.24 -12.40 -12.48
CA LEU A 16 11.16 -13.39 -12.59
C LEU A 16 10.91 -14.00 -11.22
N LEU A 17 10.00 -13.39 -10.45
CA LEU A 17 9.76 -13.76 -9.06
C LEU A 17 9.08 -15.13 -8.90
N GLU A 18 9.60 -15.93 -7.97
CA GLU A 18 8.97 -17.19 -7.57
C GLU A 18 7.70 -16.95 -6.73
N PRO A 19 6.53 -17.48 -7.12
CA PRO A 19 5.30 -17.38 -6.33
C PRO A 19 5.33 -18.37 -5.16
N ARG A 20 6.03 -18.01 -4.08
CA ARG A 20 6.16 -18.83 -2.87
C ARG A 20 4.80 -19.17 -2.26
N ILE A 21 4.71 -20.34 -1.63
CA ILE A 21 3.57 -20.69 -0.77
C ILE A 21 3.78 -20.11 0.63
N LEU A 22 2.67 -19.86 1.33
CA LEU A 22 2.69 -19.37 2.71
C LEU A 22 2.54 -20.57 3.64
N LEU A 23 3.51 -20.76 4.54
CA LEU A 23 3.50 -21.84 5.52
C LEU A 23 3.05 -21.29 6.87
N GLU A 24 1.90 -21.77 7.35
CA GLU A 24 1.37 -21.38 8.65
C GLU A 24 2.25 -21.94 9.79
N ASP A 25 2.54 -21.09 10.78
CA ASP A 25 3.12 -21.51 12.07
C ASP A 25 2.06 -21.28 13.15
N SER A 26 1.39 -22.36 13.56
CA SER A 26 0.33 -22.30 14.56
C SER A 26 0.83 -21.90 15.95
N GLU A 27 2.12 -22.09 16.26
CA GLU A 27 2.68 -21.72 17.57
C GLU A 27 2.87 -20.20 17.71
N LYS A 28 3.05 -19.50 16.58
CA LYS A 28 3.18 -18.03 16.54
C LYS A 28 1.88 -17.31 16.20
N SER A 29 0.90 -18.03 15.66
CA SER A 29 -0.46 -17.55 15.48
C SER A 29 -1.09 -17.21 16.83
N TYR A 30 -2.00 -16.24 16.86
CA TYR A 30 -2.61 -15.80 18.12
C TYR A 30 -4.04 -15.35 17.93
N HIS A 31 -4.90 -15.70 18.87
CA HIS A 31 -6.28 -15.25 18.91
C HIS A 31 -6.76 -15.09 20.34
N ALA A 32 -7.77 -14.25 20.54
CA ALA A 32 -8.42 -14.08 21.82
C ALA A 32 -9.03 -15.41 22.30
N ALA A 33 -8.98 -15.65 23.61
CA ALA A 33 -9.57 -16.85 24.23
C ALA A 33 -11.10 -16.83 24.24
N VAL A 34 -11.68 -15.64 24.20
CA VAL A 34 -13.13 -15.41 24.14
C VAL A 34 -13.43 -14.52 22.95
N ARG A 35 -14.62 -14.71 22.38
CA ARG A 35 -15.14 -13.83 21.34
C ARG A 35 -15.78 -12.61 22.01
N TYR A 36 -15.30 -11.42 21.69
CA TYR A 36 -15.79 -10.17 22.27
C TYR A 36 -16.98 -9.60 21.49
N GLY A 37 -17.08 -9.89 20.19
CA GLY A 37 -18.24 -9.57 19.38
C GLY A 37 -18.36 -10.40 18.10
N GLU A 38 -19.49 -10.25 17.40
CA GLU A 38 -19.69 -10.87 16.09
C GLU A 38 -18.70 -10.34 15.04
N THR A 39 -18.19 -9.13 15.23
CA THR A 39 -17.24 -8.43 14.36
C THR A 39 -15.78 -8.83 14.55
N ASP A 40 -15.48 -9.74 15.47
CA ASP A 40 -14.11 -10.25 15.70
C ASP A 40 -13.53 -10.86 14.41
N GLN A 41 -12.36 -10.37 14.00
CA GLN A 41 -11.66 -10.81 12.79
C GLN A 41 -10.57 -11.81 13.15
N PHE A 42 -10.62 -13.01 12.56
CA PHE A 42 -9.65 -14.10 12.80
C PHE A 42 -8.84 -14.49 11.56
N ASP A 43 -9.13 -13.87 10.41
CA ASP A 43 -8.47 -14.10 9.12
C ASP A 43 -7.33 -13.11 8.84
N ASN A 44 -6.92 -12.33 9.84
CA ASN A 44 -5.76 -11.45 9.72
C ASN A 44 -4.48 -12.26 9.54
N SER A 45 -3.53 -11.74 8.77
CA SER A 45 -2.29 -12.46 8.43
C SER A 45 -1.05 -11.65 8.74
N LEU A 46 -0.12 -12.21 9.51
CA LEU A 46 1.23 -11.70 9.68
C LEU A 46 2.20 -12.62 8.93
N ILE A 47 2.90 -12.08 7.94
CA ILE A 47 3.82 -12.83 7.08
C ILE A 47 5.25 -12.42 7.39
N TYR A 48 6.07 -13.39 7.79
CA TYR A 48 7.50 -13.22 7.96
C TYR A 48 8.26 -13.64 6.70
N GLY A 49 8.96 -12.69 6.08
CA GLY A 49 9.75 -12.91 4.88
C GLY A 49 9.93 -11.66 4.04
N ASP A 50 10.67 -11.80 2.93
CA ASP A 50 10.88 -10.70 2.00
C ASP A 50 9.54 -10.23 1.43
N ASN A 51 9.32 -8.92 1.47
CA ASN A 51 8.04 -8.35 1.10
C ASN A 51 7.75 -8.41 -0.40
N LEU A 52 8.74 -8.45 -1.30
CA LEU A 52 8.49 -8.63 -2.72
C LEU A 52 7.97 -10.05 -3.00
N LEU A 53 8.60 -11.06 -2.41
CA LEU A 53 8.16 -12.45 -2.51
C LEU A 53 6.81 -12.68 -1.81
N ALA A 54 6.57 -12.05 -0.66
CA ALA A 54 5.29 -12.13 0.02
C ALA A 54 4.16 -11.46 -0.77
N LEU A 55 4.40 -10.27 -1.34
CA LEU A 55 3.45 -9.63 -2.26
C LEU A 55 3.14 -10.55 -3.45
N LYS A 56 4.17 -11.19 -4.02
CA LYS A 56 3.99 -12.16 -5.11
C LYS A 56 3.15 -13.37 -4.69
N ALA A 57 3.39 -13.90 -3.49
CA ALA A 57 2.61 -15.00 -2.92
C ALA A 57 1.13 -14.63 -2.72
N LEU A 58 0.83 -13.36 -2.42
CA LEU A 58 -0.52 -12.85 -2.20
C LEU A 58 -1.31 -12.65 -3.49
N GLU A 59 -0.68 -12.38 -4.64
CA GLU A 59 -1.38 -12.09 -5.91
C GLU A 59 -2.44 -13.12 -6.25
N PHE A 60 -2.14 -14.39 -6.00
CA PHE A 60 -3.04 -15.49 -6.33
C PHE A 60 -4.40 -15.39 -5.63
N GLN A 61 -4.39 -15.04 -4.35
CA GLN A 61 -5.61 -15.04 -3.51
C GLN A 61 -6.22 -13.65 -3.37
N TYR A 62 -5.42 -12.59 -3.47
CA TYR A 62 -5.80 -11.23 -3.08
C TYR A 62 -5.81 -10.20 -4.22
N SER A 63 -5.49 -10.60 -5.46
CA SER A 63 -5.62 -9.72 -6.63
C SER A 63 -7.02 -9.09 -6.71
N GLY A 64 -7.07 -7.76 -6.80
CA GLY A 64 -8.33 -7.00 -6.85
C GLY A 64 -9.11 -6.91 -5.54
N LYS A 65 -8.58 -7.32 -4.39
CA LYS A 65 -9.36 -7.44 -3.13
C LYS A 65 -8.97 -6.45 -2.03
N ILE A 66 -7.79 -5.83 -2.12
CA ILE A 66 -7.29 -4.98 -1.03
C ILE A 66 -7.87 -3.57 -1.15
N LYS A 67 -8.41 -3.04 -0.05
CA LYS A 67 -9.08 -1.72 -0.04
C LYS A 67 -8.10 -0.58 0.19
N CYS A 68 -7.18 -0.78 1.12
CA CYS A 68 -6.17 0.21 1.48
C CYS A 68 -4.81 -0.48 1.57
N VAL A 69 -3.82 0.10 0.92
CA VAL A 69 -2.42 -0.25 1.12
C VAL A 69 -1.73 0.95 1.75
N PHE A 70 -1.13 0.77 2.92
CA PHE A 70 -0.22 1.74 3.51
C PHE A 70 1.17 1.15 3.47
N ILE A 71 2.16 1.93 3.04
CA ILE A 71 3.56 1.53 3.11
C ILE A 71 4.42 2.67 3.64
N ASP A 72 5.41 2.29 4.43
CA ASP A 72 6.43 3.16 5.00
C ASP A 72 7.81 2.59 4.60
N PRO A 73 8.21 2.70 3.32
CA PRO A 73 9.49 2.20 2.84
C PRO A 73 10.66 2.94 3.51
N PRO A 74 11.90 2.43 3.48
CA PRO A 74 13.08 3.19 3.90
C PRO A 74 13.22 4.44 3.03
N TYR A 75 13.56 5.55 3.66
CA TYR A 75 13.55 6.89 3.05
C TYR A 75 14.84 7.21 2.27
N ASN A 76 15.85 6.38 2.41
CA ASN A 76 17.17 6.51 1.81
C ASN A 76 17.93 7.76 2.30
N THR A 77 17.90 8.03 3.61
CA THR A 77 18.47 9.27 4.19
C THR A 77 20.00 9.23 4.35
N GLY A 78 20.63 8.08 4.17
CA GLY A 78 22.03 7.82 4.50
C GLY A 78 22.29 7.57 5.99
N SER A 79 21.24 7.39 6.80
CA SER A 79 21.35 7.19 8.25
C SER A 79 21.58 5.73 8.61
N ALA A 80 22.33 5.48 9.67
CA ALA A 80 22.46 4.12 10.22
C ALA A 80 21.31 3.83 11.19
N PHE A 81 20.38 2.95 10.81
CA PHE A 81 19.38 2.38 11.72
C PHE A 81 19.77 0.95 12.11
N ALA A 82 19.36 0.51 13.29
CA ALA A 82 19.69 -0.84 13.76
C ALA A 82 18.85 -1.92 13.06
N GLN A 83 17.66 -1.57 12.56
CA GLN A 83 16.64 -2.50 12.09
C GLN A 83 16.60 -2.64 10.55
N TYR A 84 17.16 -1.70 9.79
CA TYR A 84 17.20 -1.73 8.33
C TYR A 84 18.30 -0.83 7.76
N ASP A 85 18.69 -1.07 6.51
CA ASP A 85 19.64 -0.20 5.79
C ASP A 85 18.94 0.97 5.10
N ASP A 86 19.55 2.15 5.17
CA ASP A 86 18.98 3.42 4.71
C ASP A 86 20.06 4.25 4.00
N GLY A 87 20.68 3.68 2.97
CA GLY A 87 21.77 4.32 2.20
C GLY A 87 22.04 3.68 0.83
N LEU A 88 20.97 3.34 0.11
CA LEU A 88 21.01 2.77 -1.23
C LEU A 88 21.31 3.84 -2.30
N GLU A 89 21.95 3.43 -3.39
CA GLU A 89 22.00 4.28 -4.58
C GLU A 89 20.58 4.40 -5.19
N HIS A 90 20.21 5.60 -5.64
CA HIS A 90 18.84 5.90 -6.08
C HIS A 90 18.30 4.92 -7.13
N SER A 91 19.09 4.53 -8.12
CA SER A 91 18.66 3.59 -9.18
C SER A 91 18.29 2.20 -8.62
N ILE A 92 18.99 1.75 -7.58
CA ILE A 92 18.71 0.50 -6.86
C ILE A 92 17.40 0.63 -6.08
N TRP A 93 17.25 1.71 -5.29
CA TRP A 93 16.04 1.96 -4.51
C TRP A 93 14.80 2.03 -5.41
N LEU A 94 14.90 2.72 -6.54
CA LEU A 94 13.82 2.83 -7.53
C LEU A 94 13.45 1.48 -8.15
N GLY A 95 14.44 0.63 -8.46
CA GLY A 95 14.19 -0.74 -8.94
C GLY A 95 13.42 -1.57 -7.92
N LEU A 96 13.85 -1.53 -6.66
CA LEU A 96 13.23 -2.26 -5.56
C LEU A 96 11.80 -1.81 -5.29
N MET A 97 11.54 -0.51 -5.32
CA MET A 97 10.19 0.04 -5.11
C MET A 97 9.26 -0.21 -6.30
N ARG A 98 9.75 -0.08 -7.54
CA ARG A 98 8.97 -0.32 -8.74
C ARG A 98 8.31 -1.71 -8.73
N ASP A 99 9.08 -2.77 -8.48
CA ASP A 99 8.58 -4.15 -8.55
C ASP A 99 7.49 -4.41 -7.48
N ARG A 100 7.66 -3.82 -6.30
CA ARG A 100 6.66 -3.88 -5.22
C ARG A 100 5.38 -3.12 -5.58
N LEU A 101 5.53 -1.91 -6.13
CA LEU A 101 4.41 -1.05 -6.51
C LEU A 101 3.58 -1.66 -7.66
N GLU A 102 4.23 -2.34 -8.62
CA GLU A 102 3.55 -3.07 -9.71
C GLU A 102 2.61 -4.15 -9.13
N ILE A 103 3.08 -4.94 -8.15
CA ILE A 103 2.26 -5.97 -7.48
C ILE A 103 1.19 -5.32 -6.58
N ILE A 104 1.53 -4.28 -5.80
CA ILE A 104 0.56 -3.56 -4.97
C ILE A 104 -0.63 -3.06 -5.83
N ARG A 105 -0.36 -2.58 -7.04
CA ARG A 105 -1.41 -2.16 -7.97
C ARG A 105 -2.31 -3.32 -8.38
N SER A 106 -1.79 -4.53 -8.58
CA SER A 106 -2.60 -5.71 -8.94
C SER A 106 -3.48 -6.17 -7.76
N LEU A 107 -2.96 -6.09 -6.54
CA LEU A 107 -3.66 -6.46 -5.30
C LEU A 107 -4.82 -5.52 -4.92
N LEU A 108 -4.70 -4.23 -5.25
CA LEU A 108 -5.75 -3.26 -4.95
C LEU A 108 -7.06 -3.57 -5.68
N SER A 109 -8.18 -3.40 -4.99
CA SER A 109 -9.52 -3.28 -5.58
C SER A 109 -9.63 -2.05 -6.47
N GLU A 110 -10.57 -2.05 -7.42
CA GLU A 110 -10.78 -0.93 -8.36
C GLU A 110 -11.05 0.39 -7.63
N ASP A 111 -11.81 0.32 -6.55
CA ASP A 111 -12.08 1.44 -5.64
C ASP A 111 -11.13 1.42 -4.41
N GLY A 112 -9.91 0.91 -4.56
CA GLY A 112 -8.86 0.89 -3.53
C GLY A 112 -7.88 2.06 -3.63
N SER A 113 -7.10 2.26 -2.56
CA SER A 113 -6.09 3.34 -2.49
C SER A 113 -4.75 2.91 -1.89
N LEU A 114 -3.67 3.52 -2.38
CA LEU A 114 -2.31 3.41 -1.90
C LEU A 114 -1.88 4.70 -1.20
N TRP A 115 -1.30 4.56 -0.02
CA TRP A 115 -0.79 5.63 0.83
C TRP A 115 0.68 5.34 1.15
N ILE A 116 1.58 6.24 0.77
CA ILE A 116 3.02 6.03 0.96
C ILE A 116 3.60 7.15 1.79
N SER A 117 4.15 6.83 2.96
CA SER A 117 4.93 7.76 3.76
C SER A 117 6.36 7.86 3.22
N ILE A 118 6.86 9.08 3.02
CA ILE A 118 8.22 9.32 2.48
C ILE A 118 8.70 10.73 2.85
N ASP A 119 10.01 10.94 2.94
CA ASP A 119 10.61 12.28 3.09
C ASP A 119 11.02 12.89 1.74
N ASP A 120 11.68 14.05 1.77
CA ASP A 120 12.10 14.78 0.59
C ASP A 120 13.14 14.04 -0.29
N ASN A 121 13.88 13.04 0.23
CA ASN A 121 15.00 12.41 -0.48
C ASN A 121 14.51 11.64 -1.72
N GLU A 122 13.46 10.83 -1.56
CA GLU A 122 12.93 9.98 -2.63
C GLU A 122 11.52 10.35 -3.09
N ALA A 123 10.82 11.27 -2.39
CA ALA A 123 9.42 11.61 -2.68
C ALA A 123 9.16 11.92 -4.16
N HIS A 124 10.04 12.70 -4.78
CA HIS A 124 9.86 13.14 -6.16
C HIS A 124 10.04 12.00 -7.17
N TYR A 125 11.06 11.16 -7.00
CA TYR A 125 11.29 10.02 -7.89
C TYR A 125 10.22 8.95 -7.69
N LEU A 126 9.87 8.64 -6.43
CA LEU A 126 8.79 7.73 -6.08
C LEU A 126 7.46 8.17 -6.71
N LYS A 127 7.13 9.47 -6.64
CA LYS A 127 5.93 10.05 -7.25
C LYS A 127 5.89 9.86 -8.77
N VAL A 128 7.03 9.98 -9.45
CA VAL A 128 7.10 9.78 -10.91
C VAL A 128 6.96 8.30 -11.28
N ILE A 129 7.54 7.38 -10.50
CA ILE A 129 7.33 5.94 -10.70
C ILE A 129 5.87 5.57 -10.45
N CYS A 130 5.24 6.12 -9.41
CA CYS A 130 3.82 5.89 -9.17
C CYS A 130 2.95 6.41 -10.33
N ASP A 131 3.29 7.56 -10.94
CA ASP A 131 2.59 8.04 -12.15
C ASP A 131 2.70 7.08 -13.33
N GLU A 132 3.83 6.39 -13.47
CA GLU A 132 4.05 5.39 -14.53
C GLU A 132 3.21 4.12 -14.29
N ILE A 133 3.13 3.67 -13.03
CA ILE A 133 2.46 2.42 -12.64
C ILE A 133 0.95 2.62 -12.49
N PHE A 134 0.51 3.62 -11.72
CA PHE A 134 -0.91 3.87 -11.43
C PHE A 134 -1.59 4.75 -12.48
N GLY A 135 -0.81 5.47 -13.29
CA GLY A 135 -1.31 6.49 -14.20
C GLY A 135 -1.44 7.84 -13.49
N ARG A 136 -0.91 8.90 -14.11
CA ARG A 136 -0.90 10.26 -13.55
C ARG A 136 -2.28 10.79 -13.15
N THR A 137 -3.33 10.42 -13.89
CA THR A 137 -4.72 10.82 -13.60
C THR A 137 -5.22 10.26 -12.27
N ASN A 138 -4.63 9.14 -11.80
CA ASN A 138 -5.02 8.45 -10.58
C ASN A 138 -4.31 8.97 -9.32
N PHE A 139 -3.38 9.93 -9.47
CA PHE A 139 -2.84 10.66 -8.32
C PHE A 139 -3.94 11.48 -7.63
N VAL A 140 -4.09 11.30 -6.33
CA VAL A 140 -5.10 11.97 -5.52
C VAL A 140 -4.54 13.25 -4.92
N ALA A 141 -3.50 13.14 -4.09
CA ALA A 141 -2.91 14.27 -3.37
C ALA A 141 -1.52 13.93 -2.81
N ASN A 142 -0.74 14.97 -2.52
CA ASN A 142 0.39 14.90 -1.58
C ASN A 142 -0.10 15.52 -0.26
N VAL A 143 -0.12 14.73 0.79
CA VAL A 143 -0.45 15.19 2.13
C VAL A 143 0.84 15.54 2.87
N VAL A 144 0.88 16.72 3.46
CA VAL A 144 2.00 17.20 4.29
C VAL A 144 1.70 16.85 5.75
N TRP A 145 2.45 15.91 6.31
CA TRP A 145 2.34 15.53 7.72
C TRP A 145 3.42 16.19 8.55
N GLN A 146 3.02 16.95 9.56
CA GLN A 146 3.94 17.60 10.49
C GLN A 146 4.53 16.58 11.50
N LYS A 147 5.61 15.91 11.12
CA LYS A 147 6.30 14.89 11.93
C LYS A 147 7.03 15.43 13.16
N LYS A 148 7.37 16.73 13.19
CA LYS A 148 8.03 17.42 14.32
C LYS A 148 7.33 18.75 14.61
N TYR A 149 7.10 19.04 15.88
CA TYR A 149 6.50 20.31 16.33
C TYR A 149 7.55 21.36 16.75
N THR A 150 8.77 20.93 17.10
CA THR A 150 9.87 21.82 17.47
C THR A 150 10.68 22.26 16.25
N ILE A 151 11.08 23.53 16.20
CA ILE A 151 12.00 24.06 15.19
C ILE A 151 13.44 23.71 15.60
N ALA A 152 14.21 23.15 14.67
CA ALA A 152 15.64 22.89 14.82
C ALA A 152 16.42 24.20 14.61
N ASN A 153 16.87 24.80 15.71
CA ASN A 153 17.61 26.07 15.68
C ASN A 153 19.03 25.92 15.10
N ASP A 154 19.55 24.69 15.04
CA ASP A 154 20.83 24.31 14.47
C ASP A 154 20.72 23.87 13.00
N ALA A 155 19.53 23.94 12.40
CA ALA A 155 19.34 23.61 11.00
C ALA A 155 20.16 24.54 10.09
N LYS A 156 21.00 23.93 9.23
CA LYS A 156 21.85 24.68 8.29
C LYS A 156 21.06 25.46 7.24
N TRP A 157 19.95 24.90 6.77
CA TRP A 157 19.15 25.46 5.68
C TRP A 157 17.76 25.87 6.16
N LEU A 158 16.90 24.87 6.41
CA LEU A 158 15.55 25.02 6.92
C LEU A 158 15.31 23.93 7.96
N SER A 159 14.47 24.21 8.94
CA SER A 159 14.03 23.21 9.90
C SER A 159 13.03 22.26 9.23
N GLU A 160 13.45 21.02 8.99
CA GLU A 160 12.63 19.98 8.39
C GLU A 160 11.65 19.40 9.42
N ASN A 161 10.39 19.81 9.28
CA ASN A 161 9.32 19.50 10.23
C ASN A 161 8.22 18.61 9.67
N HIS A 162 8.32 18.20 8.40
CA HIS A 162 7.29 17.42 7.73
C HIS A 162 7.85 16.23 6.97
N ASP A 163 6.94 15.30 6.67
CA ASP A 163 7.07 14.25 5.66
C ASP A 163 5.89 14.35 4.68
N HIS A 164 6.00 13.64 3.57
CA HIS A 164 4.96 13.46 2.58
C HIS A 164 4.19 12.17 2.81
N ILE A 165 2.90 12.22 2.52
CA ILE A 165 2.06 11.03 2.32
C ILE A 165 1.47 11.13 0.92
N LEU A 166 2.04 10.35 -0.01
CA LEU A 166 1.58 10.29 -1.38
C LEU A 166 0.35 9.40 -1.47
N VAL A 167 -0.72 9.93 -2.07
CA VAL A 167 -2.01 9.24 -2.19
C VAL A 167 -2.33 8.95 -3.64
N TYR A 168 -2.55 7.68 -3.94
CA TYR A 168 -3.02 7.18 -5.22
C TYR A 168 -4.30 6.37 -5.02
N ALA A 169 -5.24 6.51 -5.95
CA ALA A 169 -6.31 5.53 -6.10
C ALA A 169 -5.92 4.54 -7.19
N LYS A 170 -6.46 3.31 -7.18
CA LYS A 170 -6.32 2.43 -8.34
C LYS A 170 -7.08 3.02 -9.54
N GLU A 171 -8.36 3.31 -9.34
CA GLU A 171 -9.19 4.08 -10.28
C GLU A 171 -9.82 5.28 -9.57
N LYS A 172 -9.25 6.47 -9.75
CA LYS A 172 -9.62 7.69 -9.00
C LYS A 172 -11.07 8.11 -9.19
N GLU A 173 -11.65 7.84 -10.35
CA GLU A 173 -13.06 8.16 -10.60
C GLU A 173 -14.02 7.29 -9.77
N GLN A 174 -13.62 6.07 -9.39
CA GLN A 174 -14.42 5.15 -8.57
C GLN A 174 -14.12 5.29 -7.07
N TRP A 175 -12.93 5.75 -6.70
CA TRP A 175 -12.55 5.94 -5.31
C TRP A 175 -13.03 7.29 -4.74
N ARG A 176 -13.56 7.29 -3.51
CA ARG A 176 -13.83 8.50 -2.74
C ARG A 176 -13.35 8.29 -1.30
N PRO A 177 -12.65 9.26 -0.69
CA PRO A 177 -12.30 9.15 0.71
C PRO A 177 -13.55 9.35 1.58
N ASN A 178 -13.59 8.65 2.70
CA ASN A 178 -14.53 8.98 3.76
C ASN A 178 -14.31 10.43 4.22
N LYS A 179 -15.39 11.10 4.59
CA LYS A 179 -15.33 12.46 5.14
C LYS A 179 -14.93 12.40 6.61
N MET A 180 -14.32 13.49 7.10
CA MET A 180 -13.96 13.64 8.51
C MET A 180 -15.18 14.10 9.32
N PRO A 181 -15.37 13.59 10.54
CA PRO A 181 -16.44 14.08 11.42
C PRO A 181 -16.26 15.57 11.72
N ARG A 182 -17.38 16.27 11.92
CA ARG A 182 -17.35 17.69 12.27
C ARG A 182 -16.91 17.85 13.72
N THR A 183 -16.02 18.81 13.99
CA THR A 183 -15.60 19.11 15.36
C THR A 183 -16.61 20.00 16.08
N GLU A 184 -16.58 20.01 17.41
CA GLU A 184 -17.41 20.90 18.22
C GLU A 184 -17.14 22.38 17.91
N GLU A 185 -15.88 22.76 17.67
CA GLU A 185 -15.52 24.14 17.30
C GLU A 185 -16.11 24.54 15.95
N MET A 186 -16.21 23.60 15.00
CA MET A 186 -16.86 23.84 13.71
C MET A 186 -18.37 24.06 13.88
N ASN A 187 -18.99 23.34 14.83
CA ASN A 187 -20.42 23.45 15.12
C ASN A 187 -20.73 24.70 15.96
N ALA A 188 -19.85 25.10 16.89
CA ALA A 188 -19.98 26.29 17.72
C ALA A 188 -20.00 27.62 16.94
N ARG A 189 -19.52 27.60 15.68
CA ARG A 189 -19.62 28.74 14.75
C ARG A 189 -21.05 29.01 14.26
N TYR A 190 -21.96 28.04 14.41
CA TYR A 190 -23.37 28.19 14.02
C TYR A 190 -24.16 28.71 15.23
N LYS A 191 -24.90 29.79 15.04
CA LYS A 191 -25.69 30.44 16.10
C LYS A 191 -27.11 30.69 15.62
N ASN A 192 -28.07 30.81 16.54
CA ASN A 192 -29.46 31.10 16.20
C ASN A 192 -29.94 32.42 16.84
N PRO A 193 -29.34 33.57 16.48
CA PRO A 193 -29.65 34.85 17.14
C PRO A 193 -31.08 35.34 16.87
N ASP A 194 -31.69 34.90 15.77
CA ASP A 194 -33.03 35.28 15.32
C ASP A 194 -34.11 34.23 15.63
N LYS A 195 -33.77 33.19 16.42
CA LYS A 195 -34.67 32.09 16.82
C LYS A 195 -35.36 31.43 15.63
N HIS A 196 -34.65 31.27 14.52
CA HIS A 196 -35.16 30.58 13.34
C HIS A 196 -35.55 29.13 13.65
N PRO A 197 -36.69 28.61 13.15
CA PRO A 197 -37.19 27.26 13.48
C PRO A 197 -36.27 26.13 13.01
N LYS A 198 -35.47 26.36 11.95
CA LYS A 198 -34.44 25.42 11.47
C LYS A 198 -33.18 25.33 12.36
N GLY A 199 -33.12 26.08 13.47
CA GLY A 199 -32.01 26.01 14.43
C GLY A 199 -30.78 26.85 14.04
N PRO A 200 -29.60 26.56 14.62
CA PRO A 200 -28.38 27.33 14.42
C PRO A 200 -27.92 27.40 12.96
N TRP A 201 -27.45 28.57 12.55
CA TRP A 201 -26.97 28.84 11.19
C TRP A 201 -25.72 29.71 11.20
N LYS A 202 -25.06 29.81 10.03
CA LYS A 202 -23.99 30.79 9.78
C LYS A 202 -24.31 31.61 8.53
N ALA A 203 -23.92 32.88 8.55
CA ALA A 203 -24.04 33.74 7.38
C ALA A 203 -23.06 33.29 6.29
N THR A 204 -23.56 32.95 5.10
CA THR A 204 -22.73 32.64 3.94
C THR A 204 -23.01 33.60 2.79
N PRO A 205 -21.99 34.00 2.01
CA PRO A 205 -22.19 34.92 0.90
C PRO A 205 -23.15 34.38 -0.17
N LEU A 206 -23.96 35.28 -0.73
CA LEU A 206 -24.84 35.01 -1.88
C LEU A 206 -24.09 35.06 -3.23
N HIS A 207 -22.77 35.27 -3.22
CA HIS A 207 -21.93 35.38 -4.41
C HIS A 207 -20.73 34.43 -4.36
N ALA A 208 -20.11 34.17 -5.51
CA ALA A 208 -18.91 33.36 -5.67
C ALA A 208 -17.96 33.99 -6.70
N LYS A 209 -16.67 33.60 -6.69
CA LYS A 209 -15.67 34.10 -7.65
C LYS A 209 -15.79 33.47 -9.05
N SER A 210 -16.54 32.39 -9.19
CA SER A 210 -16.83 31.71 -10.47
C SER A 210 -18.31 31.81 -10.81
N GLY A 211 -18.62 31.93 -12.10
CA GLY A 211 -20.01 32.00 -12.59
C GLY A 211 -20.08 32.30 -14.08
N SER A 212 -21.29 32.34 -14.62
CA SER A 212 -21.56 32.66 -16.02
C SER A 212 -21.50 34.17 -16.27
N GLU A 213 -20.88 34.59 -17.38
CA GLU A 213 -20.85 35.99 -17.81
C GLU A 213 -22.24 36.58 -18.06
N ASN A 214 -23.25 35.74 -18.35
CA ASN A 214 -24.63 36.18 -18.52
C ASN A 214 -25.26 36.75 -17.23
N ASN A 215 -24.64 36.49 -16.07
CA ASN A 215 -25.13 36.95 -14.76
C ASN A 215 -24.36 38.17 -14.22
N ARG A 216 -23.55 38.84 -15.04
CA ARG A 216 -22.71 39.99 -14.61
C ARG A 216 -23.54 41.21 -14.20
N ASN A 217 -24.71 41.39 -14.81
CA ASN A 217 -25.68 42.46 -14.49
C ASN A 217 -26.82 41.98 -13.59
N PHE A 218 -26.63 40.89 -12.84
CA PHE A 218 -27.67 40.34 -11.99
C PHE A 218 -28.08 41.33 -10.89
N SER A 219 -29.38 41.48 -10.68
CA SER A 219 -29.94 42.24 -9.56
C SER A 219 -31.18 41.56 -9.04
N PHE A 220 -31.34 41.55 -7.72
CA PHE A 220 -32.50 40.97 -7.04
C PHE A 220 -33.00 41.93 -5.95
N THR A 221 -34.31 42.11 -5.86
CA THR A 221 -34.96 42.88 -4.80
C THR A 221 -35.67 41.94 -3.84
N PHE A 222 -35.25 41.96 -2.58
CA PHE A 222 -35.84 41.17 -1.50
C PHE A 222 -37.16 41.77 -1.02
N ARG A 223 -37.98 41.00 -0.30
CA ARG A 223 -39.29 41.40 0.24
C ARG A 223 -39.23 42.59 1.20
N ASN A 224 -38.08 42.81 1.84
CA ASN A 224 -37.82 43.96 2.70
C ASN A 224 -37.42 45.23 1.91
N GLY A 225 -37.43 45.18 0.57
CA GLY A 225 -37.08 46.30 -0.31
C GLY A 225 -35.58 46.46 -0.60
N VAL A 226 -34.71 45.65 0.02
CA VAL A 226 -33.27 45.70 -0.24
C VAL A 226 -32.99 45.20 -1.66
N LYS A 227 -32.36 46.05 -2.48
CA LYS A 227 -31.85 45.69 -3.80
C LYS A 227 -30.40 45.25 -3.70
N TRP A 228 -30.08 44.08 -4.23
CA TRP A 228 -28.75 43.48 -4.16
C TRP A 228 -28.24 43.09 -5.54
N SER A 229 -26.93 43.25 -5.71
CA SER A 229 -26.16 42.74 -6.84
C SER A 229 -24.84 42.16 -6.32
N PRO A 230 -24.27 41.15 -6.97
CA PRO A 230 -22.99 40.59 -6.58
C PRO A 230 -21.90 41.70 -6.63
N PRO A 231 -20.97 41.75 -5.66
CA PRO A 231 -19.84 42.66 -5.71
C PRO A 231 -19.04 42.54 -7.02
N ALA A 232 -18.38 43.62 -7.43
CA ALA A 232 -17.56 43.64 -8.64
C ALA A 232 -16.53 42.47 -8.64
N GLY A 233 -16.46 41.74 -9.75
CA GLY A 233 -15.59 40.55 -9.88
C GLY A 233 -16.16 39.26 -9.28
N THR A 234 -17.43 39.25 -8.86
CA THR A 234 -18.13 38.05 -8.37
C THR A 234 -19.44 37.82 -9.12
N PHE A 235 -19.98 36.61 -9.01
CA PHE A 235 -21.21 36.17 -9.67
C PHE A 235 -22.24 35.71 -8.64
N PRO A 236 -23.56 35.79 -8.92
CA PRO A 236 -24.56 35.29 -8.00
C PRO A 236 -24.43 33.77 -7.85
N ARG A 237 -24.44 33.31 -6.60
CA ARG A 237 -24.32 31.88 -6.27
C ARG A 237 -25.62 31.11 -6.47
N PHE A 238 -26.74 31.81 -6.47
CA PHE A 238 -28.09 31.28 -6.51
C PHE A 238 -28.87 31.95 -7.64
N SER A 239 -29.74 31.19 -8.30
CA SER A 239 -30.69 31.74 -9.28
C SER A 239 -31.70 32.68 -8.60
N GLU A 240 -32.38 33.51 -9.40
CA GLU A 240 -33.47 34.37 -8.92
C GLU A 240 -34.56 33.58 -8.19
N ASP A 241 -35.00 32.44 -8.74
CA ASP A 241 -35.99 31.57 -8.10
C ASP A 241 -35.51 31.01 -6.76
N THR A 242 -34.23 30.64 -6.68
CA THR A 242 -33.64 30.17 -5.43
C THR A 242 -33.59 31.28 -4.40
N LEU A 243 -33.18 32.50 -4.78
CA LEU A 243 -33.18 33.66 -3.88
C LEU A 243 -34.59 34.01 -3.41
N ARG A 244 -35.60 33.95 -4.29
CA ARG A 244 -37.00 34.18 -3.94
C ARG A 244 -37.52 33.16 -2.94
N ARG A 245 -37.18 31.88 -3.10
CA ARG A 245 -37.52 30.81 -2.16
C ARG A 245 -36.84 31.02 -0.80
N LEU A 246 -35.54 31.32 -0.79
CA LEU A 246 -34.77 31.59 0.43
C LEU A 246 -35.31 32.82 1.17
N ASP A 247 -35.61 33.90 0.44
CA ASP A 247 -36.24 35.09 1.02
C ASP A 247 -37.58 34.72 1.64
N THR A 248 -38.47 34.06 0.88
CA THR A 248 -39.79 33.60 1.33
C THR A 248 -39.71 32.78 2.61
N GLY A 249 -38.74 31.88 2.69
CA GLY A 249 -38.47 31.01 3.84
C GLY A 249 -37.77 31.67 5.03
N ASN A 250 -37.53 32.98 5.01
CA ASN A 250 -36.76 33.70 6.05
C ASN A 250 -35.31 33.17 6.20
N GLU A 251 -34.71 32.72 5.09
CA GLU A 251 -33.36 32.14 5.04
C GLU A 251 -32.29 33.12 4.56
N ILE A 252 -32.65 34.40 4.45
CA ILE A 252 -31.73 35.51 4.14
C ILE A 252 -31.55 36.35 5.39
N TRP A 253 -30.30 36.69 5.68
CA TRP A 253 -29.89 37.50 6.81
C TRP A 253 -29.34 38.84 6.34
N PHE A 254 -29.86 39.93 6.93
CA PHE A 254 -29.50 41.32 6.61
C PHE A 254 -28.75 42.01 7.76
N GLY A 255 -28.07 41.23 8.62
CA GLY A 255 -27.48 41.78 9.84
C GLY A 255 -28.51 42.04 10.95
N LYS A 256 -28.02 42.32 12.16
CA LYS A 256 -28.86 42.53 13.34
C LYS A 256 -29.82 43.71 13.17
N ASP A 257 -29.34 44.75 12.48
CA ASP A 257 -30.08 46.00 12.26
C ASP A 257 -30.79 46.03 10.90
N GLY A 258 -30.74 44.94 10.13
CA GLY A 258 -31.43 44.82 8.83
C GLY A 258 -30.79 45.58 7.66
N THR A 259 -29.65 46.25 7.88
CA THR A 259 -28.97 47.11 6.90
C THR A 259 -27.71 46.49 6.29
N ALA A 260 -27.28 45.33 6.77
CA ALA A 260 -26.07 44.69 6.27
C ALA A 260 -26.30 44.02 4.91
N ALA A 261 -25.18 43.76 4.20
CA ALA A 261 -25.23 43.03 2.95
C ALA A 261 -25.89 41.66 3.14
N PRO A 262 -26.84 41.28 2.26
CA PRO A 262 -27.61 40.06 2.42
C PRO A 262 -26.71 38.83 2.31
N SER A 263 -26.90 37.91 3.25
CA SER A 263 -26.21 36.63 3.33
C SER A 263 -27.22 35.51 3.49
N ARG A 264 -26.92 34.31 2.97
CA ARG A 264 -27.75 33.14 3.24
C ARG A 264 -27.52 32.67 4.68
N LYS A 265 -28.60 32.29 5.36
CA LYS A 265 -28.55 31.48 6.58
C LYS A 265 -28.28 30.03 6.16
N THR A 266 -27.05 29.56 6.32
CA THR A 266 -26.73 28.14 6.11
C THR A 266 -26.90 27.41 7.42
N PHE A 267 -27.95 26.62 7.53
CA PHE A 267 -28.32 25.93 8.76
C PHE A 267 -27.39 24.75 9.03
N LEU A 268 -27.11 24.50 10.31
CA LEU A 268 -26.35 23.34 10.75
C LEU A 268 -27.08 22.04 10.36
N SER A 269 -28.40 22.03 10.45
CA SER A 269 -29.26 20.91 10.05
C SER A 269 -29.29 20.63 8.54
N GLU A 270 -28.78 21.55 7.71
CA GLU A 270 -28.67 21.36 6.26
C GLU A 270 -27.32 20.78 5.85
N LEU A 271 -26.37 20.68 6.78
CA LEU A 271 -25.10 20.03 6.51
C LEU A 271 -25.29 18.52 6.62
N SER A 272 -24.75 17.77 5.67
CA SER A 272 -24.73 16.31 5.75
C SER A 272 -24.05 15.86 7.04
N ASP A 273 -24.68 14.93 7.76
CA ASP A 273 -24.05 14.23 8.89
C ASP A 273 -22.76 13.50 8.48
N GLU A 274 -22.59 13.27 7.17
CA GLU A 274 -21.41 12.67 6.58
C GLU A 274 -20.10 13.42 6.85
N GLY A 275 -20.10 14.67 7.32
CA GLY A 275 -18.88 15.36 7.73
C GLY A 275 -18.26 16.30 6.68
N THR A 276 -16.96 16.55 6.76
CA THR A 276 -16.22 17.47 5.87
C THR A 276 -15.05 16.82 5.14
N PRO A 277 -14.67 17.30 3.95
CA PRO A 277 -13.45 16.85 3.28
C PRO A 277 -12.21 17.02 4.17
N CYS A 278 -11.29 16.07 4.08
CA CYS A 278 -10.02 16.12 4.81
C CYS A 278 -9.07 17.14 4.15
N PRO A 279 -8.42 18.05 4.90
CA PRO A 279 -7.37 18.91 4.36
C PRO A 279 -6.11 18.08 4.02
N THR A 280 -5.23 18.63 3.19
CA THR A 280 -3.95 17.98 2.82
C THR A 280 -2.77 18.39 3.70
N ILE A 281 -2.98 19.25 4.69
CA ILE A 281 -1.96 19.59 5.70
C ILE A 281 -2.44 18.99 7.01
N TRP A 282 -1.70 18.03 7.56
CA TRP A 282 -2.01 17.34 8.80
C TRP A 282 -1.03 17.75 9.89
N LEU A 283 -1.54 18.53 10.84
CA LEU A 283 -0.76 19.02 11.97
C LEU A 283 -0.55 17.92 13.01
N HIS A 284 0.54 18.01 13.75
CA HIS A 284 0.86 17.02 14.79
C HIS A 284 -0.23 16.94 15.87
N THR A 285 -0.96 18.03 16.11
CA THR A 285 -2.07 18.08 17.08
C THR A 285 -3.20 17.15 16.68
N ASP A 286 -3.32 16.86 15.39
CA ASP A 286 -4.47 16.18 14.81
C ASP A 286 -4.18 14.69 14.57
N VAL A 287 -2.95 14.36 14.20
CA VAL A 287 -2.53 13.01 13.76
C VAL A 287 -1.31 12.46 14.50
N GLY A 288 -0.79 13.20 15.46
CA GLY A 288 0.44 12.85 16.19
C GLY A 288 1.73 13.16 15.43
N ASN A 289 2.85 12.82 16.05
CA ASN A 289 4.21 13.09 15.58
C ASN A 289 5.18 11.97 15.97
N ASN A 290 6.45 12.10 15.57
CA ASN A 290 7.48 11.08 15.86
C ASN A 290 7.75 10.89 17.36
N HIS A 291 7.59 11.92 18.18
CA HIS A 291 7.76 11.78 19.62
C HIS A 291 6.64 10.93 20.24
N GLU A 292 5.39 11.23 19.88
CA GLU A 292 4.22 10.43 20.29
C GLU A 292 4.35 8.96 19.87
N ALA A 293 4.73 8.70 18.62
CA ALA A 293 4.93 7.34 18.10
C ALA A 293 5.99 6.55 18.91
N ARG A 294 7.08 7.22 19.32
CA ARG A 294 8.12 6.59 20.14
C ARG A 294 7.61 6.24 21.54
N GLU A 295 6.81 7.11 22.15
CA GLU A 295 6.21 6.84 23.46
C GLU A 295 5.19 5.70 23.40
N GLU A 296 4.39 5.61 22.33
CA GLU A 296 3.49 4.47 22.08
C GLU A 296 4.26 3.15 22.05
N VAL A 297 5.41 3.09 21.36
CA VAL A 297 6.23 1.87 21.29
C VAL A 297 6.91 1.55 22.61
N LYS A 298 7.47 2.53 23.30
CA LYS A 298 8.08 2.33 24.62
C LYS A 298 7.08 1.79 25.65
N ALA A 299 5.80 2.16 25.55
CA ALA A 299 4.77 1.69 26.47
C ALA A 299 4.60 0.17 26.42
N PHE A 300 4.83 -0.48 25.27
CA PHE A 300 4.73 -1.93 25.16
C PHE A 300 6.07 -2.68 25.08
N ASN A 301 7.15 -2.01 24.66
CA ASN A 301 8.51 -2.56 24.60
C ASN A 301 9.55 -1.48 25.03
N PRO A 302 9.72 -1.24 26.35
CA PRO A 302 10.60 -0.19 26.85
C PRO A 302 12.09 -0.52 26.71
N THR A 303 12.45 -1.80 26.62
CA THR A 303 13.85 -2.26 26.63
C THR A 303 14.51 -2.10 25.27
N ASN A 304 13.76 -2.33 24.19
CA ASN A 304 14.27 -2.22 22.82
C ASN A 304 13.19 -1.58 21.93
N PRO A 305 12.90 -0.28 22.10
CA PRO A 305 11.88 0.39 21.29
C PRO A 305 12.32 0.45 19.82
N PHE A 306 11.35 0.36 18.91
CA PHE A 306 11.58 0.60 17.48
C PHE A 306 11.94 2.07 17.25
N ASP A 307 12.91 2.36 16.37
CA ASP A 307 13.51 3.70 16.26
C ASP A 307 12.64 4.73 15.55
N THR A 308 11.90 4.29 14.53
CA THR A 308 11.17 5.14 13.58
C THR A 308 9.68 4.73 13.41
N PRO A 309 8.93 4.48 14.49
CA PRO A 309 7.52 4.11 14.36
C PRO A 309 6.68 5.29 13.86
N LYS A 310 5.55 4.98 13.22
CA LYS A 310 4.49 5.96 12.92
C LYS A 310 3.47 6.00 14.05
N PRO A 311 2.86 7.15 14.36
CA PRO A 311 1.88 7.25 15.44
C PRO A 311 0.55 6.64 15.03
N GLU A 312 -0.16 5.99 15.96
CA GLU A 312 -1.44 5.34 15.65
C GLU A 312 -2.49 6.31 15.09
N ARG A 313 -2.50 7.56 15.57
CA ARG A 313 -3.46 8.58 15.10
C ARG A 313 -3.28 8.97 13.63
N LEU A 314 -2.06 8.85 13.10
CA LEU A 314 -1.81 9.06 11.67
C LEU A 314 -2.45 7.96 10.85
N LEU A 315 -2.18 6.71 11.23
CA LEU A 315 -2.75 5.53 10.58
C LEU A 315 -4.28 5.50 10.74
N GLN A 316 -4.81 5.94 11.89
CA GLN A 316 -6.25 6.04 12.12
C GLN A 316 -6.91 6.94 11.09
N ARG A 317 -6.30 8.09 10.79
CA ARG A 317 -6.81 8.99 9.76
C ARG A 317 -6.75 8.32 8.38
N ILE A 318 -5.63 7.70 8.02
CA ILE A 318 -5.48 7.02 6.73
C ILE A 318 -6.52 5.90 6.57
N VAL A 319 -6.61 4.99 7.54
CA VAL A 319 -7.54 3.86 7.54
C VAL A 319 -8.99 4.35 7.52
N HIS A 320 -9.33 5.38 8.28
CA HIS A 320 -10.67 5.99 8.24
C HIS A 320 -11.00 6.53 6.85
N LEU A 321 -10.09 7.30 6.23
CA LEU A 321 -10.31 7.89 4.91
C LEU A 321 -10.45 6.84 3.82
N ALA A 322 -9.69 5.74 3.90
CA ALA A 322 -9.61 4.75 2.83
C ALA A 322 -10.60 3.59 2.95
N THR A 323 -11.13 3.30 4.15
CA THR A 323 -11.83 2.03 4.44
C THR A 323 -13.03 2.17 5.36
N ASN A 324 -13.92 1.18 5.29
CA ASN A 324 -14.99 0.91 6.25
C ASN A 324 -14.67 -0.35 7.08
N PRO A 325 -15.37 -0.60 8.21
CA PRO A 325 -15.23 -1.86 8.96
C PRO A 325 -15.41 -3.09 8.05
N GLY A 326 -14.58 -4.12 8.25
CA GLY A 326 -14.54 -5.36 7.44
C GLY A 326 -13.68 -5.30 6.17
N ASP A 327 -13.32 -4.10 5.70
CA ASP A 327 -12.40 -3.94 4.57
C ASP A 327 -10.99 -4.44 4.92
N LEU A 328 -10.23 -4.79 3.88
CA LEU A 328 -8.88 -5.34 3.98
C LEU A 328 -7.81 -4.27 3.79
N VAL A 329 -6.92 -4.15 4.78
CA VAL A 329 -5.75 -3.26 4.80
C VAL A 329 -4.47 -4.08 4.62
N LEU A 330 -3.55 -3.63 3.77
CA LEU A 330 -2.22 -4.24 3.61
C LEU A 330 -1.13 -3.26 4.01
N ASP A 331 -0.15 -3.77 4.75
CA ASP A 331 1.12 -3.09 5.00
C ASP A 331 2.28 -4.06 4.73
N SER A 332 3.01 -3.84 3.63
CA SER A 332 4.15 -4.67 3.25
C SER A 332 5.48 -4.20 3.88
N PHE A 333 5.44 -3.20 4.76
CA PHE A 333 6.55 -2.62 5.50
C PHE A 333 6.15 -2.44 6.97
N ALA A 334 5.72 -3.54 7.61
CA ALA A 334 4.98 -3.45 8.86
C ALA A 334 5.75 -2.76 9.99
N GLY A 335 7.08 -2.89 10.04
CA GLY A 335 7.93 -2.24 11.03
C GLY A 335 7.46 -2.57 12.45
N SER A 336 7.05 -1.55 13.20
CA SER A 336 6.54 -1.72 14.57
C SER A 336 5.10 -2.27 14.68
N GLY A 337 4.45 -2.60 13.56
CA GLY A 337 3.11 -3.20 13.52
C GLY A 337 1.95 -2.20 13.73
N THR A 338 2.20 -0.92 13.53
CA THR A 338 1.22 0.16 13.81
C THR A 338 -0.03 0.04 12.94
N THR A 339 0.13 -0.26 11.64
CA THR A 339 -1.00 -0.38 10.71
C THR A 339 -1.95 -1.51 11.13
N GLY A 340 -1.41 -2.69 11.47
CA GLY A 340 -2.21 -3.81 11.96
C GLY A 340 -2.91 -3.50 13.27
N ALA A 341 -2.22 -2.87 14.24
CA ALA A 341 -2.84 -2.48 15.51
C ALA A 341 -4.04 -1.52 15.30
N VAL A 342 -3.87 -0.51 14.45
CA VAL A 342 -4.93 0.46 14.15
C VAL A 342 -6.07 -0.18 13.36
N ALA A 343 -5.77 -0.91 12.28
CA ALA A 343 -6.77 -1.58 11.47
C ALA A 343 -7.61 -2.54 12.34
N HIS A 344 -6.97 -3.30 13.21
CA HIS A 344 -7.63 -4.23 14.11
C HIS A 344 -8.57 -3.52 15.10
N LYS A 345 -8.08 -2.49 15.80
CA LYS A 345 -8.90 -1.67 16.72
C LYS A 345 -10.09 -1.01 16.04
N MET A 346 -9.94 -0.69 14.76
CA MET A 346 -10.99 -0.11 13.93
C MET A 346 -11.91 -1.17 13.30
N GLY A 347 -11.73 -2.47 13.57
CA GLY A 347 -12.57 -3.53 13.00
C GLY A 347 -12.38 -3.76 11.50
N ARG A 348 -11.17 -3.51 11.00
CA ARG A 348 -10.73 -3.87 9.63
C ARG A 348 -9.93 -5.16 9.68
N ARG A 349 -9.93 -5.87 8.56
CA ARG A 349 -9.01 -6.99 8.34
C ARG A 349 -7.66 -6.46 7.89
N TRP A 350 -6.60 -7.18 8.20
CA TRP A 350 -5.26 -6.74 7.82
C TRP A 350 -4.33 -7.88 7.40
N ILE A 351 -3.40 -7.54 6.50
CA ILE A 351 -2.24 -8.34 6.15
C ILE A 351 -1.01 -7.46 6.41
N MET A 352 -0.05 -7.99 7.16
CA MET A 352 1.23 -7.32 7.40
C MET A 352 2.38 -8.21 6.97
N VAL A 353 3.40 -7.62 6.33
CA VAL A 353 4.62 -8.32 5.96
C VAL A 353 5.82 -7.67 6.61
N GLU A 354 6.68 -8.49 7.21
CA GLU A 354 7.94 -8.04 7.80
C GLU A 354 9.04 -9.09 7.67
N LEU A 355 10.25 -8.68 7.31
CA LEU A 355 11.42 -9.55 7.19
C LEU A 355 12.31 -9.48 8.44
N GLY A 356 12.34 -8.35 9.15
CA GLY A 356 13.22 -8.17 10.30
C GLY A 356 12.71 -8.86 11.57
N GLU A 357 13.62 -9.10 12.51
CA GLU A 357 13.31 -9.73 13.80
C GLU A 357 12.35 -8.89 14.67
N HIS A 358 12.14 -7.62 14.31
CA HIS A 358 11.08 -6.79 14.87
C HIS A 358 9.67 -7.32 14.57
N CYS A 359 9.49 -8.21 13.58
CA CYS A 359 8.27 -9.01 13.45
C CYS A 359 7.95 -9.77 14.76
N HIS A 360 8.94 -10.46 15.32
CA HIS A 360 8.79 -11.24 16.55
C HIS A 360 8.90 -10.39 17.82
N THR A 361 9.77 -9.38 17.80
CA THR A 361 10.09 -8.60 19.01
C THR A 361 9.20 -7.38 19.20
N HIS A 362 8.49 -6.91 18.17
CA HIS A 362 7.59 -5.75 18.23
C HIS A 362 6.18 -6.08 17.76
N VAL A 363 6.01 -6.57 16.52
CA VAL A 363 4.68 -6.76 15.91
C VAL A 363 3.85 -7.77 16.68
N ILE A 364 4.38 -8.98 16.91
CA ILE A 364 3.67 -10.03 17.65
C ILE A 364 3.30 -9.58 19.08
N PRO A 365 4.22 -9.08 19.93
CA PRO A 365 3.88 -8.63 21.27
C PRO A 365 2.85 -7.49 21.29
N ARG A 366 2.96 -6.54 20.35
CA ARG A 366 1.99 -5.45 20.21
C ARG A 366 0.59 -5.99 19.90
N LEU A 367 0.47 -6.83 18.88
CA LEU A 367 -0.82 -7.37 18.47
C LEU A 367 -1.44 -8.27 19.52
N LYS A 368 -0.64 -9.07 20.26
CA LYS A 368 -1.15 -9.83 21.40
C LYS A 368 -1.83 -8.93 22.43
N LYS A 369 -1.19 -7.81 22.81
CA LYS A 369 -1.79 -6.84 23.74
C LYS A 369 -3.07 -6.20 23.19
N VAL A 370 -3.12 -5.89 21.88
CA VAL A 370 -4.31 -5.36 21.21
C VAL A 370 -5.45 -6.39 21.26
N ILE A 371 -5.18 -7.64 20.88
CA ILE A 371 -6.15 -8.75 20.86
C ILE A 371 -6.65 -9.06 22.27
N ASP A 372 -5.77 -9.00 23.27
CA ASP A 372 -6.12 -9.23 24.68
C ASP A 372 -6.85 -8.03 25.33
N GLY A 373 -6.97 -6.91 24.63
CA GLY A 373 -7.56 -5.67 25.18
C GLY A 373 -6.72 -5.03 26.30
N THR A 374 -5.44 -5.41 26.41
CA THR A 374 -4.52 -4.87 27.43
C THR A 374 -3.71 -3.68 26.93
N ASP A 375 -3.77 -3.40 25.62
CA ASP A 375 -3.15 -2.22 25.02
C ASP A 375 -3.93 -0.94 25.31
N ARG A 376 -3.36 -0.06 26.12
CA ARG A 376 -3.97 1.22 26.54
C ARG A 376 -3.47 2.43 25.73
N GLY A 377 -2.58 2.22 24.76
CA GLY A 377 -1.95 3.27 23.98
C GLY A 377 -2.74 3.71 22.74
N GLY A 378 -2.28 4.79 22.12
CA GLY A 378 -2.73 5.26 20.81
C GLY A 378 -4.24 5.50 20.74
N ILE A 379 -4.93 4.78 19.85
CA ILE A 379 -6.33 5.02 19.53
C ILE A 379 -7.32 4.15 20.30
N THR A 380 -6.87 3.31 21.25
CA THR A 380 -7.73 2.33 21.96
C THR A 380 -8.99 2.98 22.53
N GLU A 381 -8.84 4.09 23.27
CA GLU A 381 -9.98 4.79 23.89
C GLU A 381 -10.91 5.39 22.82
N THR A 382 -10.34 6.07 21.81
CA THR A 382 -11.13 6.70 20.74
C THR A 382 -11.87 5.69 19.84
N ALA A 383 -11.33 4.49 19.72
CA ALA A 383 -11.94 3.39 18.98
C ALA A 383 -12.91 2.56 19.85
N ASN A 384 -12.99 2.85 21.16
CA ASN A 384 -13.72 2.06 22.14
C ASN A 384 -13.35 0.55 22.07
N TRP A 385 -12.06 0.26 21.88
CA TRP A 385 -11.58 -1.11 21.68
C TRP A 385 -11.43 -1.84 23.02
N GLN A 386 -11.94 -3.08 23.10
CA GLN A 386 -11.98 -3.89 24.33
C GLN A 386 -11.18 -5.21 24.22
N GLY A 387 -10.63 -5.52 23.05
CA GLY A 387 -10.05 -6.83 22.72
C GLY A 387 -10.92 -7.66 21.78
N GLY A 388 -10.40 -8.78 21.28
CA GLY A 388 -11.06 -9.71 20.37
C GLY A 388 -10.24 -10.08 19.14
N GLY A 389 -10.77 -11.01 18.33
CA GLY A 389 -10.16 -11.43 17.06
C GLY A 389 -8.84 -12.20 17.20
N GLY A 390 -8.06 -12.23 16.13
CA GLY A 390 -6.78 -12.93 16.05
C GLY A 390 -6.04 -12.69 14.74
N PHE A 391 -4.85 -13.28 14.63
CA PHE A 391 -4.08 -13.38 13.40
C PHE A 391 -3.45 -14.75 13.26
N ARG A 392 -3.24 -15.15 12.02
CA ARG A 392 -2.41 -16.29 11.63
C ARG A 392 -1.03 -15.81 11.24
N TYR A 393 -0.03 -16.52 11.73
CA TYR A 393 1.37 -16.27 11.39
C TYR A 393 1.78 -17.18 10.24
N TYR A 394 2.42 -16.60 9.23
CA TYR A 394 2.94 -17.28 8.07
C TYR A 394 4.42 -16.98 7.89
N ARG A 395 5.15 -17.93 7.30
CA ARG A 395 6.47 -17.70 6.70
C ARG A 395 6.43 -18.03 5.22
N LEU A 396 7.33 -17.42 4.44
CA LEU A 396 7.56 -17.88 3.07
C LEU A 396 8.15 -19.30 3.10
N ALA A 397 7.63 -20.17 2.25
CA ALA A 397 8.30 -21.44 1.99
C ALA A 397 9.70 -21.21 1.38
N PRO A 398 10.64 -22.15 1.57
CA PRO A 398 11.91 -22.12 0.85
C PRO A 398 11.67 -22.32 -0.65
N SER A 399 12.69 -22.07 -1.48
CA SER A 399 12.62 -22.25 -2.94
C SER A 399 12.14 -23.66 -3.27
N LEU A 400 11.17 -23.78 -4.17
CA LEU A 400 10.68 -25.08 -4.62
C LEU A 400 11.79 -25.87 -5.33
N ILE A 401 12.67 -25.19 -6.06
CA ILE A 401 13.80 -25.81 -6.74
C ILE A 401 15.10 -25.47 -6.01
N VAL A 402 15.88 -26.50 -5.72
CA VAL A 402 17.22 -26.42 -5.15
C VAL A 402 18.19 -27.25 -5.97
N ASN A 403 19.49 -27.01 -5.82
CA ASN A 403 20.50 -27.83 -6.47
C ASN A 403 20.92 -28.98 -5.56
N ASP A 404 20.97 -30.19 -6.12
CA ASP A 404 21.58 -31.33 -5.44
C ASP A 404 23.11 -31.16 -5.31
N ARG A 405 23.77 -32.12 -4.66
CA ARG A 405 25.24 -32.12 -4.46
C ARG A 405 26.06 -32.12 -5.75
N TRP A 406 25.45 -32.39 -6.89
CA TRP A 406 26.07 -32.41 -8.22
C TRP A 406 25.65 -31.20 -9.07
N GLY A 407 24.86 -30.27 -8.53
CA GLY A 407 24.39 -29.08 -9.22
C GLY A 407 23.14 -29.29 -10.09
N ASN A 408 22.45 -30.43 -9.98
CA ASN A 408 21.22 -30.64 -10.75
C ASN A 408 20.02 -30.02 -10.02
N PRO A 409 19.11 -29.34 -10.75
CA PRO A 409 17.91 -28.79 -10.15
C PRO A 409 16.93 -29.91 -9.78
N VAL A 410 16.55 -29.95 -8.51
CA VAL A 410 15.62 -30.92 -7.93
C VAL A 410 14.54 -30.20 -7.13
N ILE A 411 13.40 -30.87 -6.92
CA ILE A 411 12.37 -30.38 -5.98
C ILE A 411 12.97 -30.40 -4.57
N ASN A 412 12.76 -29.31 -3.83
CA ASN A 412 13.24 -29.16 -2.48
C ASN A 412 12.63 -30.24 -1.58
N PRO A 413 13.46 -31.06 -0.88
CA PRO A 413 12.98 -32.16 -0.06
C PRO A 413 12.17 -31.71 1.17
N GLU A 414 12.20 -30.43 1.52
CA GLU A 414 11.35 -29.86 2.59
C GLU A 414 9.86 -29.81 2.21
N TYR A 415 9.54 -29.88 0.91
CA TYR A 415 8.15 -29.87 0.46
C TYR A 415 7.49 -31.24 0.64
N ASN A 416 6.39 -31.26 1.39
CA ASN A 416 5.49 -32.41 1.39
C ASN A 416 4.60 -32.41 0.12
N SER A 417 3.80 -33.46 -0.06
CA SER A 417 2.95 -33.63 -1.25
C SER A 417 1.92 -32.50 -1.44
N ALA A 418 1.31 -32.02 -0.35
CA ALA A 418 0.31 -30.95 -0.40
C ALA A 418 0.96 -29.61 -0.76
N GLN A 419 2.10 -29.29 -0.14
CA GLN A 419 2.89 -28.09 -0.43
C GLN A 419 3.39 -28.08 -1.88
N LEU A 420 3.87 -29.23 -2.38
CA LEU A 420 4.29 -29.37 -3.78
C LEU A 420 3.12 -29.12 -4.72
N ALA A 421 1.96 -29.71 -4.43
CA ALA A 421 0.76 -29.52 -5.23
C ALA A 421 0.33 -28.04 -5.25
N GLU A 422 0.35 -27.35 -4.11
CA GLU A 422 0.06 -25.92 -4.01
C GLU A 422 1.05 -25.08 -4.83
N ALA A 423 2.35 -25.32 -4.67
CA ALA A 423 3.39 -24.57 -5.37
C ALA A 423 3.31 -24.74 -6.89
N ILE A 424 3.12 -25.98 -7.37
CA ILE A 424 2.95 -26.27 -8.79
C ILE A 424 1.64 -25.69 -9.33
N ALA A 425 0.55 -25.76 -8.57
CA ALA A 425 -0.70 -25.12 -8.94
C ALA A 425 -0.51 -23.61 -9.15
N LYS A 426 0.13 -22.91 -8.20
CA LYS A 426 0.42 -21.47 -8.32
C LYS A 426 1.28 -21.15 -9.54
N LEU A 427 2.33 -21.93 -9.79
CA LEU A 427 3.23 -21.74 -10.94
C LEU A 427 2.53 -21.91 -12.31
N GLU A 428 1.54 -22.78 -12.38
CA GLU A 428 0.76 -23.02 -13.60
C GLU A 428 -0.53 -22.19 -13.66
N GLY A 429 -0.78 -21.30 -12.70
CA GLY A 429 -1.96 -20.41 -12.68
C GLY A 429 -3.26 -21.06 -12.20
N PHE A 430 -3.17 -22.16 -11.45
CA PHE A 430 -4.30 -22.87 -10.85
C PHE A 430 -4.51 -22.48 -9.39
N SER A 431 -5.79 -22.42 -8.99
CA SER A 431 -6.17 -22.30 -7.57
C SER A 431 -5.96 -23.63 -6.88
N TYR A 432 -5.05 -23.66 -5.91
CA TYR A 432 -4.94 -24.79 -5.00
C TYR A 432 -6.23 -24.89 -4.17
N ALA A 433 -6.96 -25.97 -4.37
CA ALA A 433 -8.26 -26.24 -3.78
C ALA A 433 -8.52 -27.75 -3.89
N PRO A 434 -7.83 -28.56 -3.07
CA PRO A 434 -7.93 -30.01 -3.17
C PRO A 434 -9.36 -30.49 -2.87
N SER A 435 -9.86 -31.42 -3.68
CA SER A 435 -11.19 -32.00 -3.55
C SER A 435 -11.23 -33.07 -2.46
N GLU A 436 -12.32 -33.10 -1.69
CA GLU A 436 -12.59 -34.18 -0.72
C GLU A 436 -13.10 -35.46 -1.40
N VAL A 437 -13.53 -35.37 -2.67
CA VAL A 437 -14.15 -36.48 -3.42
C VAL A 437 -13.20 -37.02 -4.48
N ASN A 438 -12.60 -36.12 -5.28
CA ASN A 438 -11.73 -36.50 -6.38
C ASN A 438 -10.26 -36.39 -5.94
N TRP A 439 -9.62 -37.53 -5.70
CA TRP A 439 -8.24 -37.58 -5.19
C TRP A 439 -7.20 -36.91 -6.13
N TRP A 440 -7.49 -36.83 -7.43
CA TRP A 440 -6.62 -36.20 -8.43
C TRP A 440 -6.87 -34.70 -8.58
N GLU A 441 -7.96 -34.17 -8.03
CA GLU A 441 -8.33 -32.77 -8.15
C GLU A 441 -7.62 -31.95 -7.06
N HIS A 442 -6.36 -31.57 -7.30
CA HIS A 442 -5.58 -30.77 -6.34
C HIS A 442 -5.84 -29.26 -6.48
N GLY A 443 -6.31 -28.82 -7.64
CA GLY A 443 -6.64 -27.42 -7.89
C GLY A 443 -7.35 -27.22 -9.23
N ARG A 444 -7.80 -25.98 -9.47
CA ARG A 444 -8.60 -25.61 -10.65
C ARG A 444 -8.29 -24.21 -11.19
N SER A 445 -8.32 -24.03 -12.49
CA SER A 445 -8.22 -22.72 -13.16
C SER A 445 -9.59 -22.22 -13.64
N SER A 446 -10.51 -23.15 -13.92
CA SER A 446 -11.90 -22.90 -14.29
C SER A 446 -12.80 -24.02 -13.75
N GLU A 447 -14.10 -23.99 -14.03
CA GLU A 447 -15.04 -25.05 -13.61
C GLU A 447 -14.73 -26.42 -14.22
N ARG A 448 -13.98 -26.46 -15.33
CA ARG A 448 -13.71 -27.68 -16.10
C ARG A 448 -12.22 -27.99 -16.23
N ASP A 449 -11.34 -27.17 -15.69
CA ASP A 449 -9.89 -27.32 -15.88
C ASP A 449 -9.17 -27.47 -14.54
N PHE A 450 -8.48 -28.60 -14.38
CA PHE A 450 -7.94 -29.08 -13.11
C PHE A 450 -6.45 -29.42 -13.19
N ILE A 451 -5.82 -29.53 -12.03
CA ILE A 451 -4.41 -29.95 -11.91
C ILE A 451 -4.25 -31.11 -10.92
N TYR A 452 -3.45 -32.10 -11.30
CA TYR A 452 -2.99 -33.20 -10.47
C TYR A 452 -1.46 -33.18 -10.39
N VAL A 453 -0.90 -33.28 -9.18
CA VAL A 453 0.55 -33.18 -8.95
C VAL A 453 1.03 -34.37 -8.14
N THR A 454 2.06 -35.06 -8.62
CA THR A 454 2.62 -36.24 -7.98
C THR A 454 4.13 -36.37 -8.19
N THR A 455 4.83 -36.93 -7.20
CA THR A 455 6.24 -37.32 -7.33
C THR A 455 6.42 -38.74 -7.88
N GLN A 456 5.31 -39.43 -8.17
CA GLN A 456 5.34 -40.79 -8.68
C GLN A 456 5.57 -40.83 -10.19
N ASN A 457 6.08 -41.97 -10.66
CA ASN A 457 6.14 -42.29 -12.08
C ASN A 457 4.81 -42.88 -12.53
N LEU A 458 4.25 -42.39 -13.64
CA LEU A 458 2.97 -42.86 -14.15
C LEU A 458 3.15 -43.79 -15.35
N SER A 459 2.49 -44.95 -15.32
CA SER A 459 2.39 -45.86 -16.46
C SER A 459 1.25 -45.44 -17.40
N SER A 460 1.31 -45.88 -18.66
CA SER A 460 0.23 -45.63 -19.63
C SER A 460 -1.13 -46.19 -19.18
N GLN A 461 -1.16 -47.26 -18.38
CA GLN A 461 -2.38 -47.80 -17.80
C GLN A 461 -2.96 -46.89 -16.71
N GLN A 462 -2.10 -46.31 -15.85
CA GLN A 462 -2.53 -45.37 -14.81
C GLN A 462 -3.07 -44.08 -15.44
N ILE A 463 -2.42 -43.57 -16.49
CA ILE A 463 -2.89 -42.38 -17.21
C ILE A 463 -4.23 -42.66 -17.91
N GLN A 464 -4.42 -43.86 -18.47
CA GLN A 464 -5.72 -44.27 -19.03
C GLN A 464 -6.82 -44.29 -17.96
N ALA A 465 -6.56 -44.86 -16.79
CA ALA A 465 -7.54 -44.88 -15.70
C ALA A 465 -7.90 -43.45 -15.23
N LEU A 466 -6.90 -42.57 -15.12
CA LEU A 466 -7.11 -41.14 -14.85
C LEU A 466 -7.97 -40.47 -15.93
N PHE A 467 -7.71 -40.73 -17.21
CA PHE A 467 -8.50 -40.22 -18.33
C PHE A 467 -9.98 -40.63 -18.23
N ASP A 468 -10.23 -41.90 -17.92
CA ASP A 468 -11.58 -42.44 -17.79
C ASP A 468 -12.32 -41.82 -16.58
N GLU A 469 -11.62 -41.58 -15.46
CA GLU A 469 -12.17 -40.98 -14.24
C GLU A 469 -12.45 -39.46 -14.39
N VAL A 470 -11.56 -38.72 -15.07
CA VAL A 470 -11.74 -37.30 -15.41
C VAL A 470 -12.91 -37.13 -16.38
N GLY A 471 -13.06 -38.03 -17.36
CA GLY A 471 -14.13 -37.98 -18.34
C GLY A 471 -13.99 -36.82 -19.33
N SER A 472 -14.80 -36.83 -20.40
CA SER A 472 -14.61 -35.97 -21.58
C SER A 472 -14.91 -34.49 -21.38
N GLU A 473 -15.67 -34.13 -20.35
CA GLU A 473 -16.12 -32.74 -20.10
C GLU A 473 -15.11 -31.89 -19.33
N ARG A 474 -14.03 -32.51 -18.83
CA ARG A 474 -13.02 -31.87 -17.97
C ARG A 474 -11.64 -32.02 -18.59
N SER A 475 -10.77 -31.03 -18.41
CA SER A 475 -9.34 -31.10 -18.70
C SER A 475 -8.53 -31.27 -17.42
N LEU A 476 -7.42 -32.01 -17.52
CA LEU A 476 -6.51 -32.24 -16.40
C LEU A 476 -5.05 -32.04 -16.82
N LEU A 477 -4.36 -31.12 -16.15
CA LEU A 477 -2.91 -31.00 -16.17
C LEU A 477 -2.30 -31.97 -15.14
N VAL A 478 -1.58 -32.99 -15.61
CA VAL A 478 -0.88 -33.96 -14.78
C VAL A 478 0.61 -33.61 -14.70
N CYS A 479 1.07 -33.27 -13.51
CA CYS A 479 2.46 -32.97 -13.20
C CYS A 479 3.07 -34.14 -12.43
N CYS A 480 3.90 -34.96 -13.08
CA CYS A 480 4.50 -36.17 -12.49
C CYS A 480 6.03 -36.17 -12.58
N ALA A 481 6.73 -37.01 -11.80
CA ALA A 481 8.19 -37.11 -11.89
C ALA A 481 8.65 -37.67 -13.25
N ALA A 482 8.01 -38.75 -13.71
CA ALA A 482 8.17 -39.29 -15.05
C ALA A 482 6.92 -40.02 -15.50
N PHE A 483 6.84 -40.28 -16.80
CA PHE A 483 5.86 -41.19 -17.39
C PHE A 483 6.55 -42.04 -18.46
N HIS A 484 6.11 -43.29 -18.60
CA HIS A 484 6.76 -44.28 -19.46
C HIS A 484 5.77 -44.98 -20.39
N GLY A 485 6.27 -45.48 -21.52
CA GLY A 485 5.52 -46.29 -22.47
C GLY A 485 4.73 -45.53 -23.52
N ILE A 486 4.91 -44.19 -23.61
CA ILE A 486 4.29 -43.32 -24.62
C ILE A 486 5.06 -41.98 -24.69
N THR A 487 5.20 -41.37 -25.86
CA THR A 487 5.76 -40.00 -25.97
C THR A 487 4.71 -38.95 -25.59
N ALA A 488 5.12 -37.68 -25.43
CA ALA A 488 4.19 -36.60 -25.13
C ALA A 488 3.20 -36.36 -26.29
N GLU A 489 3.67 -36.51 -27.54
CA GLU A 489 2.87 -36.39 -28.76
C GLU A 489 1.85 -37.53 -28.88
N GLU A 490 2.25 -38.75 -28.56
CA GLU A 490 1.34 -39.89 -28.56
C GLU A 490 0.30 -39.78 -27.42
N ALA A 491 0.70 -39.24 -26.26
CA ALA A 491 -0.19 -39.00 -25.13
C ALA A 491 -1.28 -37.95 -25.44
N SER A 492 -0.94 -36.87 -26.15
CA SER A 492 -1.91 -35.83 -26.52
C SER A 492 -2.95 -36.28 -27.54
N VAL A 493 -2.60 -37.24 -28.40
CA VAL A 493 -3.55 -37.87 -29.34
C VAL A 493 -4.45 -38.86 -28.61
N ARG A 494 -3.88 -39.67 -27.70
CA ARG A 494 -4.60 -40.73 -27.00
C ARG A 494 -5.54 -40.19 -25.91
N TRP A 495 -5.13 -39.14 -25.20
CA TRP A 495 -5.86 -38.52 -24.10
C TRP A 495 -6.03 -37.02 -24.35
N PRO A 496 -6.94 -36.61 -25.26
CA PRO A 496 -7.02 -35.24 -25.77
C PRO A 496 -7.32 -34.17 -24.70
N ASN A 497 -7.88 -34.56 -23.56
CA ASN A 497 -8.17 -33.67 -22.41
C ASN A 497 -7.16 -33.83 -21.25
N LEU A 498 -6.12 -34.66 -21.38
CA LEU A 498 -5.02 -34.70 -20.42
C LEU A 498 -3.75 -34.09 -21.01
N THR A 499 -3.13 -33.22 -20.23
CA THR A 499 -1.78 -32.72 -20.51
C THR A 499 -0.82 -33.29 -19.47
N VAL A 500 0.13 -34.13 -19.87
CA VAL A 500 1.10 -34.75 -18.94
C VAL A 500 2.46 -34.05 -19.07
N LYS A 501 2.98 -33.51 -17.97
CA LYS A 501 4.26 -32.81 -17.90
C LYS A 501 5.15 -33.37 -16.79
N LYS A 502 6.48 -33.25 -16.98
CA LYS A 502 7.49 -33.74 -16.03
C LYS A 502 7.98 -32.64 -15.11
N ILE A 503 7.92 -32.85 -13.79
CA ILE A 503 8.54 -31.98 -12.79
C ILE A 503 9.93 -32.52 -12.37
N PRO A 504 10.94 -31.67 -12.11
CA PRO A 504 10.87 -30.20 -12.12
C PRO A 504 11.05 -29.56 -13.50
N LYS A 505 11.37 -30.34 -14.55
CA LYS A 505 11.76 -29.82 -15.88
C LYS A 505 10.76 -28.79 -16.45
N MET A 506 9.46 -28.99 -16.25
CA MET A 506 8.43 -28.08 -16.77
C MET A 506 8.42 -26.70 -16.11
N VAL A 507 8.92 -26.56 -14.87
CA VAL A 507 8.87 -25.30 -14.13
C VAL A 507 10.18 -24.52 -14.17
N LEU A 508 11.31 -25.14 -14.54
CA LEU A 508 12.65 -24.51 -14.40
C LEU A 508 12.78 -23.11 -15.03
N ALA A 509 12.09 -22.83 -16.13
CA ALA A 509 12.15 -21.53 -16.82
C ALA A 509 11.07 -20.53 -16.36
N ARG A 510 10.25 -20.86 -15.35
CA ARG A 510 9.12 -20.02 -14.91
C ARG A 510 9.55 -18.82 -14.08
N CYS A 511 10.62 -18.97 -13.30
CA CYS A 511 11.14 -17.95 -12.40
C CYS A 511 12.63 -18.16 -12.11
N GLU A 512 13.21 -17.19 -11.43
CA GLU A 512 14.51 -17.28 -10.78
C GLU A 512 14.36 -18.10 -9.49
N TRP A 513 15.11 -19.20 -9.37
CA TRP A 513 15.03 -20.11 -8.24
C TRP A 513 16.11 -19.82 -7.20
N GLY A 514 15.77 -19.98 -5.92
CA GLY A 514 16.73 -19.82 -4.82
C GLY A 514 17.20 -18.38 -4.57
N HIS A 515 16.47 -17.39 -5.07
CA HIS A 515 16.76 -15.96 -4.90
C HIS A 515 15.85 -15.40 -3.80
N ASP A 516 16.39 -15.17 -2.60
CA ASP A 516 15.64 -14.70 -1.41
C ASP A 516 16.10 -13.29 -0.96
N ASP A 517 17.08 -12.71 -1.64
CA ASP A 517 17.81 -11.49 -1.29
C ASP A 517 17.26 -10.22 -1.97
N TYR A 518 15.96 -10.19 -2.29
CA TYR A 518 15.27 -8.99 -2.81
C TYR A 518 15.06 -7.89 -1.73
N SER A 519 15.70 -8.05 -0.57
CA SER A 519 15.60 -7.17 0.58
C SER A 519 16.18 -5.79 0.30
N LEU A 520 15.67 -4.77 0.99
CA LEU A 520 16.23 -3.41 0.95
C LEU A 520 17.52 -3.26 1.78
N ASN A 521 17.99 -4.31 2.46
CA ASN A 521 19.21 -4.29 3.25
C ASN A 521 20.46 -4.48 2.37
N VAL A 522 21.46 -3.59 2.47
CA VAL A 522 22.68 -3.62 1.62
C VAL A 522 23.48 -4.91 1.79
N ALA A 523 23.43 -5.54 2.96
CA ALA A 523 24.11 -6.81 3.23
C ALA A 523 23.66 -7.96 2.29
N ASN A 524 22.48 -7.84 1.70
CA ASN A 524 21.88 -8.83 0.83
C ASN A 524 21.95 -8.44 -0.66
N LEU A 525 22.55 -7.29 -1.02
CA LEU A 525 22.68 -6.95 -2.44
C LEU A 525 23.76 -7.82 -3.11
N PRO A 526 23.44 -8.50 -4.23
CA PRO A 526 24.44 -9.25 -4.97
C PRO A 526 25.53 -8.30 -5.48
N MET A 527 26.80 -8.66 -5.26
CA MET A 527 27.91 -7.89 -5.81
C MET A 527 27.77 -7.83 -7.33
N ALA A 528 27.82 -6.62 -7.89
CA ALA A 528 27.79 -6.42 -9.32
C ALA A 528 28.80 -7.35 -10.01
N GLN A 529 28.31 -8.22 -10.89
CA GLN A 529 29.19 -9.00 -11.75
C GLN A 529 29.88 -8.01 -12.68
N LEU A 530 31.13 -7.67 -12.37
CA LEU A 530 32.00 -6.98 -13.31
C LEU A 530 32.04 -7.87 -14.56
N GLU A 531 31.42 -7.41 -15.65
CA GLU A 531 31.63 -8.02 -16.95
C GLU A 531 33.15 -8.11 -17.15
N LYS A 532 33.67 -9.34 -17.23
CA LYS A 532 35.06 -9.56 -17.62
C LYS A 532 35.17 -9.14 -19.08
N HIS A 533 35.41 -7.86 -19.31
CA HIS A 533 35.84 -7.40 -20.62
C HIS A 533 37.09 -8.21 -20.99
N ALA A 534 37.03 -8.85 -22.15
CA ALA A 534 38.16 -9.55 -22.73
C ALA A 534 39.39 -8.61 -22.71
N PRO A 535 40.59 -9.11 -22.38
CA PRO A 535 41.76 -8.25 -22.27
C PRO A 535 41.97 -7.52 -23.60
N ALA A 536 41.91 -6.19 -23.54
CA ALA A 536 42.21 -5.35 -24.68
C ALA A 536 43.65 -5.63 -25.13
N ALA A 537 43.80 -6.09 -26.37
CA ALA A 537 45.10 -6.24 -26.99
C ALA A 537 45.78 -4.87 -27.11
N ASN A 538 46.95 -4.75 -26.49
CA ASN A 538 48.02 -3.78 -26.73
C ASN A 538 47.62 -2.34 -27.11
N SER A 539 47.80 -1.42 -26.17
CA SER A 539 48.35 -0.10 -26.50
C SER A 539 49.25 0.42 -25.36
N ALA A 540 50.24 1.20 -25.78
CA ALA A 540 51.53 1.35 -25.13
C ALA A 540 51.51 2.15 -23.82
N ALA A 541 52.55 1.88 -23.02
CA ALA A 541 52.86 2.50 -21.75
C ALA A 541 52.95 4.04 -21.80
N LEU A 542 52.36 4.70 -20.81
CA LEU A 542 52.72 6.05 -20.40
C LEU A 542 52.85 6.12 -18.87
N LYS A 543 54.05 6.56 -18.46
CA LYS A 543 54.57 6.53 -17.09
C LYS A 543 53.82 7.50 -16.17
N SER A 544 53.52 7.02 -14.97
CA SER A 544 53.05 7.80 -13.83
C SER A 544 54.08 8.83 -13.36
N LYS A 545 53.67 10.09 -13.19
CA LYS A 545 54.35 11.05 -12.31
C LYS A 545 53.47 11.38 -11.12
N LYS A 546 54.03 11.19 -9.91
CA LYS A 546 53.50 11.66 -8.62
C LYS A 546 53.76 13.16 -8.45
N SER A 547 52.78 13.89 -7.92
CA SER A 547 52.94 15.13 -7.14
C SER A 547 51.66 15.31 -6.30
N VAL A 548 51.64 14.97 -5.01
CA VAL A 548 51.94 15.81 -3.82
C VAL A 548 51.03 17.04 -3.68
N ARG A 549 50.36 17.07 -2.51
CA ARG A 549 49.52 18.12 -1.92
C ARG A 549 50.19 19.50 -1.88
N ALA A 550 49.39 20.56 -2.07
CA ALA A 550 49.56 21.83 -1.39
C ALA A 550 48.20 22.49 -1.13
N SER A 551 48.07 23.08 0.05
CA SER A 551 46.91 23.81 0.58
C SER A 551 47.10 25.33 0.48
N ALA A 552 45.97 26.03 0.54
CA ALA A 552 45.76 27.42 0.96
C ALA A 552 46.11 28.57 -0.01
N GLY A 553 45.14 29.48 -0.17
CA GLY A 553 45.35 30.81 -0.74
C GLY A 553 44.08 31.45 -1.28
N GLN A 554 43.57 32.46 -0.56
CA GLN A 554 42.46 33.34 -0.92
C GLN A 554 42.75 34.23 -2.13
N GLY A 555 41.67 34.78 -2.71
CA GLY A 555 41.63 35.89 -3.67
C GLY A 555 41.01 35.43 -5.00
N GLY A 556 39.88 35.91 -5.48
CA GLY A 556 39.31 37.24 -5.35
C GLY A 556 39.28 37.87 -6.74
N LEU A 557 38.06 38.20 -7.18
CA LEU A 557 37.71 39.15 -8.24
C LEU A 557 37.90 38.76 -9.72
N PHE A 558 36.73 38.82 -10.37
CA PHE A 558 36.48 39.27 -11.73
C PHE A 558 37.38 40.43 -12.18
N GLU A 559 37.60 40.46 -13.50
CA GLU A 559 38.24 41.46 -14.37
C GLU A 559 39.42 40.79 -15.09
N GLU A 560 39.54 40.77 -16.42
CA GLU A 560 38.95 41.54 -17.51
C GLU A 560 39.19 40.74 -18.80
N ASN A 561 38.47 41.07 -19.86
CA ASN A 561 39.07 41.30 -21.18
C ASN A 561 38.10 42.20 -21.95
N GLU A 562 38.38 43.50 -21.92
CA GLU A 562 38.61 44.19 -23.19
C GLU A 562 40.00 43.76 -23.69
N GLU A 563 40.01 43.37 -24.97
CA GLU A 563 41.14 43.02 -25.88
C GLU A 563 42.00 41.77 -25.60
#